data_AF-A0A3P3ETN2-F1
#
_entry.id   AF-A0A3P3ETN2-F1
#
_cell.length_a   1.000
_cell.length_b   1.000
_cell.length_c   1.000
_cell.angle_alpha   90.00
_cell.angle_beta   90.00
_cell.angle_gamma   90.00
#
_symmetry.space_group_name_H-M   'P 1'
#
loop_
_entity.id
_entity.type
_entity.pdbx_description
1 polymer ?
#
loop_
_entity_poly.entity_id
_entity_poly.type
_entity_poly.pdbx_seq_one_letter_code
_entity_poly.pdbx_strand_id
1 'polypeptide(L)'
;MAAMRWKNWKGWAAAAAITMAAGQPATAAVPLPALGANPAEVSVSGLSAGGFMAVQLHVAYSATFKRGAGVVAGGPYYCAEGSVLNATGRCMAHGSSIPVSTLVNTTNSWAASGAIDPVSNMTGSRLYLFSGTSDNTVKPAVMDDLKTYYQSFVPAANTVYRNNIGAGHAMVTDDYGGACSTTAAPYINNCGFDLAGEILAQLYGPLNPRNNGTLGGSFTEFNQSEFITGHGVAATGWIYVPQACTTASCRVHMVLHGCKQNYTDVSDQYVKKTGYNRWADTNDIVLIYPQTSTAATNSCWDWWGYDNANYAKKSGPQMAALKAMVDRVTGSGGGSSLPAPTGVGTSGATSSSMVVGWAGVSGASGYNVYRGGSKVNAAPVAGTNYTDTGLAPSTTYSWTVAALDASNAQGAMSAAATGTTLAGSGGGGTCYTASNYAHTVAGRAYALWGLTYAYGSGQSMGLWNVYVTTTLKQTGPNYYVIGTC
;
A
#
# COMPACT_ATOMS: atom_id res chain seq x y z
N MET A 1 15.72 -66.01 41.87
CA MET A 1 15.96 -66.36 40.46
C MET A 1 16.20 -65.07 39.68
N ALA A 2 17.34 -65.02 38.98
CA ALA A 2 17.79 -64.09 37.94
C ALA A 2 17.69 -62.57 38.20
N ALA A 3 18.85 -61.99 38.55
CA ALA A 3 19.18 -60.59 38.37
C ALA A 3 19.97 -60.37 37.06
N MET A 4 19.70 -59.25 36.40
CA MET A 4 20.62 -58.36 35.69
C MET A 4 21.38 -58.88 34.44
N ARG A 5 21.08 -58.27 33.28
CA ARG A 5 22.08 -57.93 32.24
C ARG A 5 21.67 -56.64 31.50
N TRP A 6 22.36 -55.55 31.79
CA TRP A 6 22.43 -54.38 30.91
C TRP A 6 23.54 -54.59 29.88
N LYS A 7 23.26 -54.26 28.62
CA LYS A 7 24.27 -54.17 27.55
C LYS A 7 23.98 -52.94 26.67
N ASN A 8 24.86 -51.96 26.84
CA ASN A 8 25.35 -50.93 25.92
C ASN A 8 24.54 -50.61 24.66
N TRP A 9 24.16 -49.33 24.52
CA TRP A 9 24.20 -48.67 23.22
C TRP A 9 24.92 -47.32 23.33
N LYS A 10 26.08 -47.22 22.66
CA LYS A 10 26.76 -45.97 22.37
C LYS A 10 25.98 -45.24 21.27
N GLY A 11 25.35 -44.12 21.60
CA GLY A 11 24.73 -43.20 20.65
C GLY A 11 25.48 -41.87 20.66
N TRP A 12 25.90 -41.43 19.48
CA TRP A 12 26.86 -40.36 19.26
C TRP A 12 26.24 -38.99 19.54
N ALA A 13 26.95 -38.12 20.26
CA ALA A 13 26.58 -36.72 20.43
C ALA A 13 26.88 -35.96 19.11
N ALA A 14 25.86 -35.77 18.28
CA ALA A 14 25.93 -34.83 17.17
C ALA A 14 25.72 -33.41 17.72
N ALA A 15 26.76 -32.58 17.65
CA ALA A 15 26.66 -31.15 17.92
C ALA A 15 25.74 -30.52 16.87
N ALA A 16 24.55 -30.07 17.29
CA ALA A 16 23.66 -29.29 16.45
C ALA A 16 24.29 -27.89 16.27
N ALA A 17 24.87 -27.65 15.10
CA ALA A 17 25.24 -26.32 14.68
C ALA A 17 23.96 -25.50 14.48
N ILE A 18 23.69 -24.58 15.40
CA ILE A 18 22.65 -23.55 15.22
C ILE A 18 23.17 -22.60 14.15
N THR A 19 22.80 -22.85 12.89
CA THR A 19 22.87 -21.84 11.85
C THR A 19 21.83 -20.77 12.19
N MET A 20 22.29 -19.66 12.75
CA MET A 20 21.49 -18.43 12.77
C MET A 20 21.24 -18.02 11.32
N ALA A 21 20.03 -18.28 10.83
CA ALA A 21 19.56 -17.68 9.60
C ALA A 21 19.58 -16.16 9.83
N ALA A 22 20.49 -15.46 9.14
CA ALA A 22 20.45 -14.02 9.05
C ALA A 22 19.07 -13.64 8.49
N GLY A 23 18.21 -13.10 9.35
CA GLY A 23 16.91 -12.60 8.93
C GLY A 23 17.14 -11.58 7.81
N GLN A 24 16.52 -11.80 6.65
CA GLN A 24 16.46 -10.77 5.64
C GLN A 24 15.84 -9.52 6.29
N PRO A 25 16.41 -8.32 6.06
CA PRO A 25 15.78 -7.10 6.55
C PRO A 25 14.37 -7.05 6.00
N ALA A 26 13.38 -6.90 6.88
CA ALA A 26 12.00 -6.67 6.48
C ALA A 26 11.99 -5.42 5.60
N THR A 27 11.75 -5.59 4.30
CA THR A 27 11.60 -4.47 3.37
C THR A 27 10.36 -3.72 3.79
N ALA A 28 10.51 -2.45 4.20
CA ALA A 28 9.37 -1.62 4.56
C ALA A 28 8.39 -1.54 3.37
N ALA A 29 7.09 -1.62 3.67
CA ALA A 29 6.05 -1.48 2.64
C ALA A 29 6.24 -0.17 1.87
N VAL A 30 6.18 -0.27 0.54
CA VAL A 30 6.45 0.86 -0.36
C VAL A 30 5.18 1.67 -0.61
N PRO A 31 5.27 2.90 -1.12
CA PRO A 31 4.09 3.62 -1.57
C PRO A 31 3.33 2.85 -2.66
N LEU A 32 2.00 2.92 -2.67
CA LEU A 32 1.21 2.30 -3.74
C LEU A 32 1.55 2.98 -5.09
N PRO A 33 1.98 2.22 -6.12
CA PRO A 33 2.46 2.80 -7.36
C PRO A 33 1.31 3.41 -8.18
N ALA A 34 1.61 4.53 -8.84
CA ALA A 34 0.74 5.11 -9.86
C ALA A 34 1.13 4.54 -11.24
N LEU A 35 0.32 3.63 -11.77
CA LEU A 35 0.65 2.88 -12.98
C LEU A 35 0.09 3.51 -14.26
N GLY A 36 -0.79 4.52 -14.15
CA GLY A 36 -1.51 5.07 -15.31
C GLY A 36 -2.46 4.03 -15.94
N ALA A 37 -2.97 3.11 -15.12
CA ALA A 37 -3.93 2.10 -15.55
C ALA A 37 -5.24 2.76 -16.02
N ASN A 38 -5.95 2.12 -16.95
CA ASN A 38 -7.11 2.71 -17.59
C ASN A 38 -8.30 2.86 -16.61
N PRO A 39 -8.74 4.09 -16.28
CA PRO A 39 -9.86 4.30 -15.36
C PRO A 39 -11.22 3.89 -15.91
N ALA A 40 -11.34 3.60 -17.21
CA ALA A 40 -12.55 3.01 -17.78
C ALA A 40 -12.65 1.50 -17.54
N GLU A 41 -11.55 0.85 -17.11
CA GLU A 41 -11.40 -0.60 -17.02
C GLU A 41 -11.28 -1.09 -15.57
N VAL A 42 -11.97 -0.42 -14.65
CA VAL A 42 -11.93 -0.76 -13.23
C VAL A 42 -13.13 -1.61 -12.84
N SER A 43 -12.88 -2.72 -12.14
CA SER A 43 -13.91 -3.52 -11.47
C SER A 43 -13.49 -3.92 -10.06
N VAL A 44 -14.42 -4.51 -9.31
CA VAL A 44 -14.18 -5.02 -7.95
C VAL A 44 -14.82 -6.39 -7.78
N SER A 45 -14.25 -7.23 -6.94
CA SER A 45 -14.94 -8.42 -6.44
C SER A 45 -14.59 -8.74 -5.00
N GLY A 46 -15.37 -9.61 -4.37
CA GLY A 46 -15.02 -10.11 -3.05
C GLY A 46 -15.92 -11.23 -2.53
N LEU A 47 -15.44 -11.88 -1.46
CA LEU A 47 -16.15 -12.92 -0.71
C LEU A 47 -16.74 -12.35 0.58
N SER A 48 -17.95 -12.80 0.98
CA SER A 48 -18.49 -12.54 2.33
C SER A 48 -18.60 -11.04 2.61
N ALA A 49 -18.05 -10.54 3.72
CA ALA A 49 -17.91 -9.10 3.98
C ALA A 49 -17.22 -8.34 2.84
N GLY A 50 -16.24 -8.95 2.15
CA GLY A 50 -15.63 -8.40 0.93
C GLY A 50 -16.60 -8.38 -0.26
N GLY A 51 -17.53 -9.32 -0.33
CA GLY A 51 -18.63 -9.32 -1.30
C GLY A 51 -19.65 -8.21 -1.04
N PHE A 52 -20.04 -8.00 0.23
CA PHE A 52 -20.83 -6.83 0.62
C PHE A 52 -20.09 -5.52 0.32
N MET A 53 -18.80 -5.43 0.65
CA MET A 53 -17.98 -4.24 0.35
C MET A 53 -17.85 -4.01 -1.16
N ALA A 54 -17.72 -5.06 -1.98
CA ALA A 54 -17.72 -4.94 -3.44
C ALA A 54 -19.03 -4.36 -3.96
N VAL A 55 -20.18 -4.76 -3.39
CA VAL A 55 -21.49 -4.14 -3.69
C VAL A 55 -21.49 -2.67 -3.28
N GLN A 56 -21.00 -2.33 -2.09
CA GLN A 56 -20.95 -0.95 -1.62
C GLN A 56 -20.08 -0.06 -2.51
N LEU A 57 -18.88 -0.51 -2.88
CA LEU A 57 -18.00 0.22 -3.78
C LEU A 57 -18.61 0.40 -5.16
N HIS A 58 -19.18 -0.66 -5.73
CA HIS A 58 -19.79 -0.60 -7.06
C HIS A 58 -20.98 0.36 -7.09
N VAL A 59 -21.83 0.38 -6.07
CA VAL A 59 -22.98 1.29 -6.00
C VAL A 59 -22.54 2.71 -5.65
N ALA A 60 -21.74 2.88 -4.61
CA ALA A 60 -21.35 4.20 -4.08
C ALA A 60 -20.41 4.97 -5.00
N TYR A 61 -19.50 4.24 -5.67
CA TYR A 61 -18.47 4.74 -6.56
C TYR A 61 -18.60 4.14 -7.98
N SER A 62 -19.82 4.02 -8.49
CA SER A 62 -20.11 3.44 -9.81
C SER A 62 -19.39 4.15 -10.97
N ALA A 63 -19.05 5.43 -10.82
CA ALA A 63 -18.22 6.15 -11.80
C ALA A 63 -16.76 5.66 -11.83
N THR A 64 -16.30 5.06 -10.74
CA THR A 64 -14.97 4.43 -10.63
C THR A 64 -15.03 3.00 -11.14
N PHE A 65 -15.89 2.16 -10.56
CA PHE A 65 -15.98 0.73 -10.86
C PHE A 65 -16.85 0.44 -12.09
N LYS A 66 -16.52 1.07 -13.22
CA LYS A 66 -17.36 1.09 -14.44
C LYS A 66 -17.59 -0.27 -15.08
N ARG A 67 -16.67 -1.22 -14.91
CA ARG A 67 -16.83 -2.58 -15.45
C ARG A 67 -17.81 -3.41 -14.62
N GLY A 68 -18.00 -3.05 -13.36
CA GLY A 68 -18.98 -3.66 -12.46
C GLY A 68 -18.35 -4.50 -11.35
N ALA A 69 -19.09 -5.52 -10.88
CA ALA A 69 -18.76 -6.23 -9.66
C ALA A 69 -18.93 -7.76 -9.73
N GLY A 70 -17.98 -8.47 -9.11
CA GLY A 70 -18.10 -9.88 -8.76
C GLY A 70 -18.46 -10.05 -7.29
N VAL A 71 -19.57 -10.72 -6.96
CA VAL A 71 -20.04 -10.86 -5.58
C VAL A 71 -20.18 -12.33 -5.22
N VAL A 72 -19.38 -12.78 -4.26
CA VAL A 72 -19.34 -14.16 -3.79
C VAL A 72 -19.88 -14.20 -2.37
N ALA A 73 -21.03 -14.85 -2.16
CA ALA A 73 -21.67 -14.96 -0.84
C ALA A 73 -21.74 -13.61 -0.06
N GLY A 74 -22.15 -12.54 -0.75
CA GLY A 74 -22.40 -11.21 -0.17
C GLY A 74 -23.90 -10.94 -0.01
N GLY A 75 -24.35 -9.72 -0.26
CA GLY A 75 -25.78 -9.41 -0.21
C GLY A 75 -26.12 -7.98 -0.63
N PRO A 76 -27.42 -7.60 -0.58
CA PRO A 76 -27.92 -6.32 -1.05
C PRO A 76 -27.19 -5.11 -0.47
N TYR A 77 -27.06 -4.05 -1.27
CA TYR A 77 -26.49 -2.79 -0.80
C TYR A 77 -27.27 -2.24 0.39
N TYR A 78 -26.55 -1.79 1.42
CA TYR A 78 -27.14 -1.28 2.66
C TYR A 78 -28.08 -2.26 3.40
N CYS A 79 -27.95 -3.57 3.15
CA CYS A 79 -28.85 -4.59 3.72
C CYS A 79 -28.96 -4.52 5.25
N ALA A 80 -27.84 -4.27 5.93
CA ALA A 80 -27.82 -4.22 7.40
C ALA A 80 -28.48 -2.97 7.97
N GLU A 81 -28.62 -1.89 7.20
CA GLU A 81 -29.18 -0.60 7.66
C GLU A 81 -28.56 -0.08 8.98
N GLY A 82 -27.26 -0.34 9.20
CA GLY A 82 -26.58 0.08 10.43
C GLY A 82 -26.88 -0.80 11.66
N SER A 83 -27.47 -1.98 11.47
CA SER A 83 -27.93 -2.86 12.55
C SER A 83 -27.29 -4.25 12.48
N VAL A 84 -26.64 -4.64 13.58
CA VAL A 84 -26.09 -6.01 13.74
C VAL A 84 -27.16 -7.09 13.71
N LEU A 85 -28.38 -6.78 14.16
CA LEU A 85 -29.52 -7.71 14.12
C LEU A 85 -29.96 -7.98 12.68
N ASN A 86 -29.99 -6.93 11.84
CA ASN A 86 -30.28 -7.09 10.42
C ASN A 86 -29.12 -7.81 9.71
N ALA A 87 -27.88 -7.44 10.03
CA ALA A 87 -26.67 -8.03 9.47
C ALA A 87 -26.65 -9.55 9.69
N THR A 88 -26.73 -9.99 10.95
CA THR A 88 -26.66 -11.42 11.31
C THR A 88 -27.97 -12.17 11.04
N GLY A 89 -29.11 -11.48 11.07
CA GLY A 89 -30.44 -12.03 10.80
C GLY A 89 -30.73 -12.12 9.31
N ARG A 90 -31.45 -11.12 8.75
CA ARG A 90 -31.94 -11.16 7.37
C ARG A 90 -30.83 -11.15 6.31
N CYS A 91 -29.69 -10.51 6.57
CA CYS A 91 -28.59 -10.39 5.61
C CYS A 91 -27.57 -11.53 5.63
N MET A 92 -27.68 -12.49 6.55
CA MET A 92 -26.80 -13.65 6.63
C MET A 92 -27.62 -14.94 6.75
N ALA A 93 -28.34 -15.09 7.88
CA ALA A 93 -29.14 -16.27 8.17
C ALA A 93 -30.48 -16.32 7.39
N HIS A 94 -30.84 -15.22 6.70
CA HIS A 94 -32.13 -15.05 6.02
C HIS A 94 -33.32 -15.42 6.94
N GLY A 95 -33.28 -14.95 8.19
CA GLY A 95 -34.32 -15.24 9.18
C GLY A 95 -35.65 -14.51 8.92
N SER A 96 -35.62 -13.48 8.08
CA SER A 96 -36.77 -12.73 7.57
C SER A 96 -36.44 -12.16 6.18
N SER A 97 -37.46 -11.73 5.45
CA SER A 97 -37.30 -11.15 4.10
C SER A 97 -36.47 -9.86 4.13
N ILE A 98 -35.56 -9.71 3.17
CA ILE A 98 -34.82 -8.46 2.97
C ILE A 98 -35.74 -7.47 2.22
N PRO A 99 -35.95 -6.24 2.72
CA PRO A 99 -36.85 -5.28 2.09
C PRO A 99 -36.20 -4.60 0.87
N VAL A 100 -36.00 -5.35 -0.23
CA VAL A 100 -35.26 -4.92 -1.42
C VAL A 100 -35.78 -3.60 -1.99
N SER A 101 -37.11 -3.41 -2.06
CA SER A 101 -37.71 -2.16 -2.55
C SER A 101 -37.33 -0.94 -1.71
N THR A 102 -37.27 -1.08 -0.38
CA THR A 102 -36.80 -0.02 0.53
C THR A 102 -35.32 0.27 0.29
N LEU A 103 -34.47 -0.75 0.11
CA LEU A 103 -33.04 -0.57 -0.18
C LEU A 103 -32.82 0.15 -1.52
N VAL A 104 -33.62 -0.17 -2.55
CA VAL A 104 -33.63 0.52 -3.85
C VAL A 104 -34.02 1.98 -3.69
N ASN A 105 -35.06 2.28 -2.91
CA ASN A 105 -35.48 3.66 -2.63
C ASN A 105 -34.40 4.46 -1.90
N THR A 106 -33.75 3.87 -0.89
CA THR A 106 -32.61 4.48 -0.19
C THR A 106 -31.46 4.76 -1.15
N THR A 107 -31.14 3.81 -2.04
CA THR A 107 -30.10 3.98 -3.07
C THR A 107 -30.41 5.18 -3.98
N ASN A 108 -31.63 5.26 -4.52
CA ASN A 108 -32.05 6.38 -5.37
C ASN A 108 -32.00 7.73 -4.63
N SER A 109 -32.41 7.78 -3.36
CA SER A 109 -32.35 8.98 -2.53
C SER A 109 -30.91 9.44 -2.27
N TRP A 110 -29.99 8.51 -1.99
CA TRP A 110 -28.58 8.83 -1.79
C TRP A 110 -27.88 9.24 -3.09
N ALA A 111 -28.29 8.69 -4.24
CA ALA A 111 -27.80 9.14 -5.53
C ALA A 111 -28.29 10.56 -5.86
N ALA A 112 -29.57 10.85 -5.62
CA ALA A 112 -30.15 12.18 -5.84
C ALA A 112 -29.52 13.27 -4.95
N SER A 113 -29.08 12.92 -3.74
CA SER A 113 -28.37 13.84 -2.82
C SER A 113 -26.86 13.90 -3.04
N GLY A 114 -26.30 13.10 -3.95
CA GLY A 114 -24.86 13.05 -4.21
C GLY A 114 -24.03 12.31 -3.16
N ALA A 115 -24.67 11.66 -2.18
CA ALA A 115 -24.01 10.82 -1.19
C ALA A 115 -23.38 9.55 -1.80
N ILE A 116 -23.91 9.13 -2.95
CA ILE A 116 -23.34 8.14 -3.87
C ILE A 116 -23.36 8.65 -5.30
N ASP A 117 -22.70 7.93 -6.21
CA ASP A 117 -22.77 8.22 -7.64
C ASP A 117 -24.19 8.01 -8.22
N PRO A 118 -24.53 8.68 -9.34
CA PRO A 118 -25.77 8.43 -10.05
C PRO A 118 -25.96 6.95 -10.38
N VAL A 119 -27.15 6.40 -10.10
CA VAL A 119 -27.48 5.00 -10.40
C VAL A 119 -27.43 4.68 -11.90
N SER A 120 -27.57 5.70 -12.77
CA SER A 120 -27.45 5.56 -14.22
C SER A 120 -26.07 5.07 -14.66
N ASN A 121 -25.01 5.31 -13.87
CA ASN A 121 -23.67 4.79 -14.15
C ASN A 121 -23.62 3.26 -14.17
N MET A 122 -24.53 2.58 -13.45
CA MET A 122 -24.56 1.11 -13.36
C MET A 122 -25.25 0.44 -14.56
N THR A 123 -25.90 1.20 -15.43
CA THR A 123 -26.64 0.63 -16.59
C THR A 123 -25.73 -0.15 -17.56
N GLY A 124 -24.46 0.27 -17.68
CA GLY A 124 -23.44 -0.41 -18.48
C GLY A 124 -22.60 -1.44 -17.71
N SER A 125 -22.78 -1.55 -16.40
CA SER A 125 -22.01 -2.46 -15.55
C SER A 125 -22.33 -3.92 -15.86
N ARG A 126 -21.36 -4.79 -15.62
CA ARG A 126 -21.51 -6.24 -15.66
C ARG A 126 -21.42 -6.83 -14.25
N LEU A 127 -22.19 -7.87 -14.00
CA LEU A 127 -22.25 -8.51 -12.69
C LEU A 127 -21.98 -10.00 -12.81
N TYR A 128 -21.15 -10.50 -11.89
CA TYR A 128 -21.03 -11.93 -11.63
C TYR A 128 -21.42 -12.20 -10.18
N LEU A 129 -22.45 -12.99 -9.96
CA LEU A 129 -22.92 -13.38 -8.64
C LEU A 129 -22.60 -14.86 -8.41
N PHE A 130 -22.15 -15.21 -7.21
CA PHE A 130 -21.91 -16.59 -6.82
C PHE A 130 -22.48 -16.90 -5.44
N SER A 131 -23.20 -18.01 -5.33
CA SER A 131 -23.61 -18.59 -4.06
C SER A 131 -23.41 -20.11 -4.06
N GLY A 132 -22.79 -20.64 -3.01
CA GLY A 132 -22.69 -22.07 -2.79
C GLY A 132 -23.99 -22.63 -2.22
N THR A 133 -24.51 -23.73 -2.77
CA THR A 133 -25.76 -24.32 -2.29
C THR A 133 -25.65 -24.91 -0.88
N SER A 134 -24.42 -25.10 -0.37
CA SER A 134 -24.13 -25.55 1.00
C SER A 134 -23.69 -24.41 1.92
N ASP A 135 -23.77 -23.14 1.47
CA ASP A 135 -23.46 -21.98 2.28
C ASP A 135 -24.54 -21.76 3.37
N ASN A 136 -24.12 -21.92 4.62
CA ASN A 136 -24.95 -21.73 5.80
C ASN A 136 -24.57 -20.47 6.61
N THR A 137 -23.64 -19.66 6.10
CA THR A 137 -23.18 -18.41 6.72
C THR A 137 -23.86 -17.21 6.08
N VAL A 138 -23.81 -17.13 4.75
CA VAL A 138 -24.61 -16.19 3.97
C VAL A 138 -25.48 -17.03 3.05
N LYS A 139 -26.72 -17.26 3.47
CA LYS A 139 -27.59 -18.22 2.79
C LYS A 139 -27.86 -17.80 1.33
N PRO A 140 -28.04 -18.76 0.40
CA PRO A 140 -28.32 -18.46 -1.00
C PRO A 140 -29.47 -17.47 -1.24
N ALA A 141 -30.50 -17.50 -0.41
CA ALA A 141 -31.62 -16.56 -0.49
C ALA A 141 -31.20 -15.08 -0.35
N VAL A 142 -30.13 -14.78 0.39
CA VAL A 142 -29.55 -13.41 0.47
C VAL A 142 -28.99 -12.98 -0.89
N MET A 143 -28.34 -13.90 -1.60
CA MET A 143 -27.80 -13.63 -2.94
C MET A 143 -28.92 -13.56 -4.00
N ASP A 144 -30.03 -14.28 -3.82
CA ASP A 144 -31.23 -14.14 -4.64
C ASP A 144 -31.87 -12.74 -4.47
N ASP A 145 -31.92 -12.24 -3.24
CA ASP A 145 -32.34 -10.86 -2.93
C ASP A 145 -31.36 -9.82 -3.50
N LEU A 146 -30.05 -10.10 -3.50
CA LEU A 146 -29.04 -9.24 -4.16
C LEU A 146 -29.25 -9.17 -5.68
N LYS A 147 -29.53 -10.30 -6.33
CA LYS A 147 -29.86 -10.32 -7.75
C LYS A 147 -31.10 -9.45 -8.02
N THR A 148 -32.14 -9.59 -7.20
CA THR A 148 -33.37 -8.79 -7.31
C THR A 148 -33.09 -7.29 -7.10
N TYR A 149 -32.23 -6.93 -6.14
CA TYR A 149 -31.78 -5.56 -5.93
C TYR A 149 -31.09 -5.00 -7.18
N TYR A 150 -30.09 -5.72 -7.71
CA TYR A 150 -29.32 -5.24 -8.87
C TYR A 150 -30.15 -5.12 -10.15
N GLN A 151 -31.17 -5.95 -10.34
CA GLN A 151 -32.08 -5.85 -11.49
C GLN A 151 -32.83 -4.51 -11.57
N SER A 152 -32.86 -3.72 -10.49
CA SER A 152 -33.39 -2.35 -10.50
C SER A 152 -32.47 -1.33 -11.19
N PHE A 153 -31.19 -1.66 -11.38
CA PHE A 153 -30.15 -0.72 -11.87
C PHE A 153 -29.28 -1.26 -13.00
N VAL A 154 -29.10 -2.59 -13.06
CA VAL A 154 -28.27 -3.28 -14.04
C VAL A 154 -29.17 -4.19 -14.88
N PRO A 155 -29.09 -4.14 -16.23
CA PRO A 155 -29.85 -5.04 -17.08
C PRO A 155 -29.61 -6.51 -16.76
N ALA A 156 -30.67 -7.32 -16.77
CA ALA A 156 -30.56 -8.76 -16.50
C ALA A 156 -29.58 -9.46 -17.45
N ALA A 157 -29.48 -9.00 -18.71
CA ALA A 157 -28.54 -9.51 -19.70
C ALA A 157 -27.05 -9.30 -19.32
N ASN A 158 -26.76 -8.35 -18.44
CA ASN A 158 -25.41 -8.07 -17.95
C ASN A 158 -25.06 -8.83 -16.66
N THR A 159 -25.96 -9.70 -16.17
CA THR A 159 -25.81 -10.40 -14.89
C THR A 159 -25.70 -11.90 -15.11
N VAL A 160 -24.58 -12.48 -14.68
CA VAL A 160 -24.42 -13.93 -14.51
C VAL A 160 -24.59 -14.27 -13.03
N TYR A 161 -25.36 -15.31 -12.73
CA TYR A 161 -25.52 -15.81 -11.37
C TYR A 161 -25.32 -17.32 -11.31
N ARG A 162 -24.26 -17.73 -10.61
CA ARG A 162 -23.88 -19.12 -10.39
C ARG A 162 -24.30 -19.54 -8.98
N ASN A 163 -25.34 -20.36 -8.87
CA ASN A 163 -25.94 -20.76 -7.59
C ASN A 163 -26.22 -22.26 -7.48
N ASN A 164 -25.50 -23.07 -8.26
CA ASN A 164 -25.77 -24.50 -8.42
C ASN A 164 -24.56 -25.40 -8.07
N ILE A 165 -23.56 -24.85 -7.38
CA ILE A 165 -22.37 -25.58 -6.94
C ILE A 165 -22.50 -25.88 -5.44
N GLY A 166 -22.22 -27.12 -5.03
CA GLY A 166 -22.23 -27.62 -3.64
C GLY A 166 -21.15 -27.03 -2.74
N ALA A 167 -20.86 -25.73 -2.88
CA ALA A 167 -19.84 -25.04 -2.11
C ALA A 167 -20.37 -24.59 -0.75
N GLY A 168 -19.50 -24.63 0.27
CA GLY A 168 -19.71 -23.95 1.55
C GLY A 168 -19.42 -22.45 1.44
N HIS A 169 -19.28 -21.77 2.58
CA HIS A 169 -18.97 -20.35 2.62
C HIS A 169 -17.47 -20.11 2.40
N ALA A 170 -17.06 -20.04 1.14
CA ALA A 170 -15.66 -19.92 0.74
C ALA A 170 -15.50 -19.27 -0.64
N MET A 171 -14.31 -18.75 -0.91
CA MET A 171 -13.87 -18.47 -2.27
C MET A 171 -13.55 -19.82 -2.93
N VAL A 172 -14.24 -20.16 -4.02
CA VAL A 172 -14.01 -21.44 -4.68
C VAL A 172 -12.95 -21.33 -5.77
N THR A 173 -12.17 -22.38 -5.94
CA THR A 173 -11.14 -22.53 -6.97
C THR A 173 -11.28 -23.89 -7.64
N ASP A 174 -10.49 -24.14 -8.68
CA ASP A 174 -10.43 -25.40 -9.39
C ASP A 174 -9.27 -26.31 -8.98
N ASP A 175 -8.32 -25.82 -8.18
CA ASP A 175 -7.07 -26.54 -7.90
C ASP A 175 -6.47 -26.31 -6.50
N TYR A 176 -7.08 -25.49 -5.64
CA TYR A 176 -6.54 -25.19 -4.32
C TYR A 176 -7.62 -25.04 -3.22
N GLY A 177 -7.30 -25.51 -2.02
CA GLY A 177 -8.09 -25.25 -0.81
C GLY A 177 -8.75 -26.48 -0.22
N GLY A 178 -9.66 -26.26 0.73
CA GLY A 178 -10.43 -27.30 1.39
C GLY A 178 -11.46 -27.99 0.48
N ALA A 179 -12.18 -28.97 1.02
CA ALA A 179 -13.26 -29.60 0.28
C ALA A 179 -14.37 -28.59 -0.06
N CYS A 180 -14.98 -28.73 -1.24
CA CYS A 180 -15.92 -27.74 -1.77
C CYS A 180 -17.01 -27.30 -0.77
N SER A 181 -17.64 -28.24 -0.07
CA SER A 181 -18.73 -27.99 0.87
C SER A 181 -18.30 -27.46 2.25
N THR A 182 -16.99 -27.32 2.51
CA THR A 182 -16.47 -26.94 3.82
C THR A 182 -16.61 -25.43 4.08
N THR A 183 -16.98 -25.05 5.30
CA THR A 183 -16.91 -23.67 5.79
C THR A 183 -15.88 -23.60 6.92
N ALA A 184 -14.61 -23.43 6.58
CA ALA A 184 -13.52 -23.34 7.53
C ALA A 184 -12.35 -22.54 6.95
N ALA A 185 -11.48 -22.00 7.83
CA ALA A 185 -10.25 -21.33 7.41
C ALA A 185 -9.41 -22.25 6.50
N PRO A 186 -8.81 -21.72 5.42
CA PRO A 186 -8.69 -20.31 5.05
C PRO A 186 -9.91 -19.74 4.29
N TYR A 187 -11.02 -20.46 4.24
CA TYR A 187 -12.23 -20.15 3.45
C TYR A 187 -11.90 -20.02 1.94
N ILE A 188 -11.02 -20.90 1.48
CA ILE A 188 -10.70 -21.12 0.08
C ILE A 188 -10.87 -22.63 -0.16
N ASN A 189 -11.73 -23.00 -1.11
CA ASN A 189 -12.06 -24.40 -1.36
C ASN A 189 -11.78 -24.80 -2.80
N ASN A 190 -11.31 -26.03 -3.01
CA ASN A 190 -11.26 -26.63 -4.32
C ASN A 190 -12.63 -27.25 -4.65
N CYS A 191 -13.32 -26.65 -5.61
CA CYS A 191 -14.61 -27.11 -6.13
C CYS A 191 -14.51 -27.63 -7.58
N GLY A 192 -13.31 -27.74 -8.15
CA GLY A 192 -13.14 -27.98 -9.58
C GLY A 192 -13.77 -26.89 -10.45
N PHE A 193 -13.89 -25.66 -9.92
CA PHE A 193 -14.56 -24.54 -10.58
C PHE A 193 -13.73 -23.26 -10.47
N ASP A 194 -13.32 -22.72 -11.61
CA ASP A 194 -12.50 -21.50 -11.71
C ASP A 194 -13.38 -20.25 -11.59
N LEU A 195 -13.76 -19.92 -10.35
CA LEU A 195 -14.60 -18.77 -10.06
C LEU A 195 -13.91 -17.43 -10.42
N ALA A 196 -12.61 -17.30 -10.17
CA ALA A 196 -11.88 -16.08 -10.49
C ALA A 196 -11.87 -15.80 -12.00
N GLY A 197 -11.65 -16.84 -12.81
CA GLY A 197 -11.73 -16.74 -14.27
C GLY A 197 -13.11 -16.33 -14.76
N GLU A 198 -14.16 -16.96 -14.22
CA GLU A 198 -15.56 -16.66 -14.56
C GLU A 198 -15.96 -15.22 -14.19
N ILE A 199 -15.54 -14.73 -13.02
CA ILE A 199 -15.76 -13.33 -12.60
C ILE A 199 -15.07 -12.39 -13.57
N LEU A 200 -13.77 -12.59 -13.83
CA LEU A 200 -13.01 -11.67 -14.70
C LEU A 200 -13.52 -11.70 -16.14
N ALA A 201 -13.86 -12.88 -16.68
CA ALA A 201 -14.41 -13.00 -18.03
C ALA A 201 -15.77 -12.33 -18.17
N GLN A 202 -16.62 -12.41 -17.14
CA GLN A 202 -17.89 -11.70 -17.15
C GLN A 202 -17.69 -10.18 -17.14
N LEU A 203 -16.76 -9.67 -16.32
CA LEU A 203 -16.53 -8.23 -16.14
C LEU A 203 -15.81 -7.58 -17.34
N TYR A 204 -14.85 -8.28 -17.93
CA TYR A 204 -13.98 -7.75 -18.98
C TYR A 204 -14.26 -8.29 -20.39
N GLY A 205 -15.13 -9.30 -20.52
CA GLY A 205 -15.36 -10.01 -21.77
C GLY A 205 -14.34 -11.14 -21.99
N PRO A 206 -14.19 -11.62 -23.25
CA PRO A 206 -13.25 -12.68 -23.56
C PRO A 206 -11.82 -12.39 -23.08
N LEU A 207 -11.20 -13.38 -22.44
CA LEU A 207 -9.85 -13.31 -21.88
C LEU A 207 -8.94 -14.33 -22.57
N ASN A 208 -7.65 -14.00 -22.65
CA ASN A 208 -6.60 -14.95 -22.99
C ASN A 208 -6.56 -16.08 -21.94
N PRO A 209 -6.15 -17.30 -22.33
CA PRO A 209 -5.94 -18.39 -21.39
C PRO A 209 -5.03 -17.98 -20.22
N ARG A 210 -5.40 -18.40 -19.01
CA ARG A 210 -4.64 -18.10 -17.78
C ARG A 210 -3.24 -18.73 -17.80
N ASN A 211 -2.30 -18.12 -17.07
CA ASN A 211 -0.98 -18.69 -16.82
C ASN A 211 -1.05 -19.83 -15.78
N ASN A 212 -0.74 -21.07 -16.19
CA ASN A 212 -0.63 -22.22 -15.29
C ASN A 212 0.82 -22.53 -14.86
N GLY A 213 1.79 -21.76 -15.35
CA GLY A 213 3.20 -21.86 -14.98
C GLY A 213 3.60 -20.81 -13.93
N THR A 214 4.88 -20.43 -13.94
CA THR A 214 5.38 -19.35 -13.10
C THR A 214 4.82 -18.01 -13.58
N LEU A 215 4.26 -17.24 -12.65
CA LEU A 215 3.74 -15.91 -12.91
C LEU A 215 4.86 -14.95 -13.33
N GLY A 216 4.61 -14.13 -14.35
CA GLY A 216 5.57 -13.15 -14.87
C GLY A 216 5.57 -11.83 -14.11
N GLY A 217 4.48 -11.49 -13.42
CA GLY A 217 4.33 -10.25 -12.65
C GLY A 217 4.96 -10.27 -11.26
N SER A 218 4.87 -9.13 -10.58
CA SER A 218 5.41 -8.93 -9.23
C SER A 218 4.30 -8.71 -8.20
N PHE A 219 4.45 -9.35 -7.03
CA PHE A 219 3.71 -8.99 -5.83
C PHE A 219 4.48 -7.92 -5.06
N THR A 220 3.78 -6.86 -4.67
CA THR A 220 4.36 -5.78 -3.86
C THR A 220 3.45 -5.49 -2.68
N GLU A 221 4.03 -5.47 -1.49
CA GLU A 221 3.36 -4.98 -0.29
C GLU A 221 3.43 -3.45 -0.27
N PHE A 222 2.26 -2.79 -0.22
CA PHE A 222 2.16 -1.34 -0.24
C PHE A 222 1.60 -0.79 1.07
N ASN A 223 1.94 0.45 1.39
CA ASN A 223 1.51 1.15 2.59
C ASN A 223 0.08 1.68 2.45
N GLN A 224 -0.90 1.03 3.10
CA GLN A 224 -2.29 1.48 3.13
C GLN A 224 -2.48 2.71 4.02
N SER A 225 -1.53 2.98 4.94
CA SER A 225 -1.60 4.12 5.85
C SER A 225 -1.50 5.47 5.14
N GLU A 226 -1.07 5.49 3.87
CA GLU A 226 -1.18 6.65 2.98
C GLU A 226 -2.64 7.07 2.74
N PHE A 227 -3.57 6.13 2.82
CA PHE A 227 -4.98 6.31 2.46
C PHE A 227 -5.89 6.33 3.70
N ILE A 228 -5.54 5.54 4.72
CA ILE A 228 -6.32 5.42 5.95
C ILE A 228 -5.49 4.85 7.10
N THR A 229 -5.68 5.40 8.29
CA THR A 229 -5.15 4.85 9.55
C THR A 229 -6.29 4.47 10.47
N GLY A 230 -6.23 3.28 11.08
CA GLY A 230 -7.32 2.77 11.93
C GLY A 230 -8.48 2.19 11.12
N HIS A 231 -9.72 2.40 11.58
CA HIS A 231 -10.94 1.97 10.89
C HIS A 231 -11.02 0.48 10.52
N GLY A 232 -10.32 -0.38 11.26
CA GLY A 232 -10.24 -1.81 10.95
C GLY A 232 -9.47 -2.14 9.67
N VAL A 233 -8.70 -1.21 9.10
CA VAL A 233 -7.82 -1.43 7.94
C VAL A 233 -6.40 -1.73 8.45
N ALA A 234 -5.67 -2.62 7.77
CA ALA A 234 -4.27 -2.90 8.10
C ALA A 234 -3.34 -1.78 7.61
N ALA A 235 -2.13 -1.70 8.19
CA ALA A 235 -1.14 -0.72 7.76
C ALA A 235 -0.65 -0.98 6.32
N THR A 236 -0.72 -2.22 5.86
CA THR A 236 -0.21 -2.66 4.55
C THR A 236 -1.25 -3.46 3.78
N GLY A 237 -1.10 -3.47 2.45
CA GLY A 237 -1.91 -4.20 1.50
C GLY A 237 -1.04 -4.78 0.39
N TRP A 238 -1.62 -5.52 -0.54
CA TRP A 238 -0.86 -6.17 -1.62
C TRP A 238 -1.34 -5.72 -3.00
N ILE A 239 -0.41 -5.58 -3.94
CA ILE A 239 -0.72 -5.38 -5.36
C ILE A 239 0.02 -6.44 -6.17
N TYR A 240 -0.66 -7.00 -7.17
CA TYR A 240 -0.05 -7.82 -8.21
C TYR A 240 -0.04 -7.04 -9.52
N VAL A 241 1.14 -6.85 -10.08
CA VAL A 241 1.35 -6.12 -11.34
C VAL A 241 1.94 -7.09 -12.38
N PRO A 242 1.17 -7.49 -13.41
CA PRO A 242 1.71 -8.24 -14.54
C PRO A 242 2.87 -7.50 -15.20
N GLN A 243 3.86 -8.22 -15.72
CA GLN A 243 5.03 -7.60 -16.36
C GLN A 243 4.65 -6.66 -17.51
N ALA A 244 3.62 -7.00 -18.29
CA ALA A 244 3.11 -6.17 -19.37
C ALA A 244 2.63 -4.78 -18.90
N CYS A 245 2.14 -4.67 -17.66
CA CYS A 245 1.66 -3.43 -17.07
C CYS A 245 2.76 -2.45 -16.65
N THR A 246 4.04 -2.83 -16.80
CA THR A 246 5.17 -1.91 -16.61
C THR A 246 5.40 -1.00 -17.83
N THR A 247 4.87 -1.39 -18.99
CA THR A 247 5.09 -0.69 -20.27
C THR A 247 3.81 -0.38 -21.05
N ALA A 248 2.66 -0.91 -20.63
CA ALA A 248 1.37 -0.73 -21.29
C ALA A 248 0.27 -0.30 -20.31
N SER A 249 -0.79 0.34 -20.82
CA SER A 249 -1.97 0.67 -20.02
C SER A 249 -2.76 -0.60 -19.71
N CYS A 250 -3.00 -0.84 -18.43
CA CYS A 250 -3.68 -2.05 -17.95
C CYS A 250 -5.06 -1.75 -17.36
N ARG A 251 -5.84 -2.82 -17.21
CA ARG A 251 -7.11 -2.85 -16.46
C ARG A 251 -6.81 -2.95 -14.96
N VAL A 252 -7.79 -2.65 -14.11
CA VAL A 252 -7.63 -2.74 -12.65
C VAL A 252 -8.78 -3.52 -12.04
N HIS A 253 -8.47 -4.57 -11.28
CA HIS A 253 -9.46 -5.30 -10.50
C HIS A 253 -9.09 -5.28 -9.02
N MET A 254 -9.99 -4.77 -8.19
CA MET A 254 -9.83 -4.82 -6.74
C MET A 254 -10.44 -6.12 -6.18
N VAL A 255 -9.67 -6.88 -5.41
CA VAL A 255 -10.09 -8.17 -4.85
C VAL A 255 -10.16 -8.07 -3.32
N LEU A 256 -11.36 -8.25 -2.77
CA LEU A 256 -11.66 -8.04 -1.36
C LEU A 256 -11.90 -9.35 -0.63
N HIS A 257 -11.04 -9.63 0.34
CA HIS A 257 -11.15 -10.82 1.18
C HIS A 257 -12.39 -10.78 2.10
N GLY A 258 -12.84 -11.96 2.54
CA GLY A 258 -13.90 -12.10 3.54
C GLY A 258 -13.43 -11.88 4.97
N CYS A 259 -14.33 -12.08 5.92
CA CYS A 259 -13.98 -12.08 7.34
C CYS A 259 -12.93 -13.16 7.64
N LYS A 260 -11.97 -12.86 8.52
CA LYS A 260 -10.87 -13.77 8.90
C LYS A 260 -10.03 -14.30 7.72
N GLN A 261 -9.91 -13.50 6.66
CA GLN A 261 -9.09 -13.79 5.48
C GLN A 261 -8.09 -12.69 5.15
N ASN A 262 -7.86 -11.76 6.09
CA ASN A 262 -6.77 -10.80 5.94
C ASN A 262 -5.41 -11.52 6.07
N TYR A 263 -4.35 -10.80 5.73
CA TYR A 263 -3.00 -11.34 5.76
C TYR A 263 -2.58 -11.87 7.15
N THR A 264 -3.01 -11.23 8.23
CA THR A 264 -2.71 -11.71 9.58
C THR A 264 -3.36 -13.07 9.89
N ASP A 265 -4.59 -13.29 9.41
CA ASP A 265 -5.36 -14.49 9.71
C ASP A 265 -4.99 -15.68 8.79
N VAL A 266 -4.66 -15.43 7.52
CA VAL A 266 -4.40 -16.51 6.53
C VAL A 266 -3.11 -16.35 5.73
N SER A 267 -2.21 -15.45 6.14
CA SER A 267 -0.99 -15.11 5.38
C SER A 267 -1.32 -14.69 3.94
N ASP A 268 -0.47 -15.04 2.97
CA ASP A 268 -0.64 -14.68 1.56
C ASP A 268 -1.68 -15.55 0.82
N GLN A 269 -2.41 -16.43 1.50
CA GLN A 269 -3.28 -17.40 0.82
C GLN A 269 -4.39 -16.72 0.02
N TYR A 270 -5.08 -15.72 0.58
CA TYR A 270 -6.13 -15.03 -0.17
C TYR A 270 -5.55 -14.25 -1.38
N VAL A 271 -4.37 -13.65 -1.21
CA VAL A 271 -3.66 -12.92 -2.25
C VAL A 271 -3.22 -13.85 -3.37
N LYS A 272 -2.62 -15.01 -3.05
CA LYS A 272 -1.93 -15.85 -4.04
C LYS A 272 -2.72 -17.07 -4.52
N LYS A 273 -3.74 -17.52 -3.79
CA LYS A 273 -4.37 -18.83 -4.00
C LYS A 273 -5.84 -18.77 -4.42
N THR A 274 -6.39 -17.59 -4.66
CA THR A 274 -7.79 -17.38 -5.09
C THR A 274 -7.99 -17.48 -6.60
N GLY A 275 -6.94 -17.74 -7.38
CA GLY A 275 -7.00 -17.96 -8.83
C GLY A 275 -6.83 -16.71 -9.69
N TYR A 276 -7.13 -15.52 -9.18
CA TYR A 276 -7.12 -14.27 -9.95
C TYR A 276 -5.78 -13.97 -10.65
N ASN A 277 -4.64 -14.14 -9.96
CA ASN A 277 -3.33 -13.75 -10.48
C ASN A 277 -2.99 -14.44 -11.81
N ARG A 278 -3.40 -15.70 -11.97
CA ARG A 278 -3.14 -16.50 -13.19
C ARG A 278 -3.84 -15.92 -14.41
N TRP A 279 -5.03 -15.37 -14.22
CA TRP A 279 -5.77 -14.68 -15.27
C TRP A 279 -5.21 -13.30 -15.52
N ALA A 280 -4.93 -12.55 -14.46
CA ALA A 280 -4.34 -11.22 -14.54
C ALA A 280 -3.02 -11.20 -15.33
N ASP A 281 -2.17 -12.21 -15.13
CA ASP A 281 -0.82 -12.29 -15.72
C ASP A 281 -0.80 -12.34 -17.25
N THR A 282 -1.87 -12.86 -17.87
CA THR A 282 -1.99 -12.99 -19.34
C THR A 282 -3.01 -12.04 -19.94
N ASN A 283 -3.58 -11.15 -19.12
CA ASN A 283 -4.70 -10.30 -19.52
C ASN A 283 -4.53 -8.84 -19.10
N ASP A 284 -3.32 -8.35 -18.82
CA ASP A 284 -3.10 -6.93 -18.54
C ASP A 284 -4.02 -6.39 -17.43
N ILE A 285 -4.22 -7.17 -16.36
CA ILE A 285 -5.07 -6.79 -15.22
C ILE A 285 -4.19 -6.61 -13.99
N VAL A 286 -4.10 -5.39 -13.49
CA VAL A 286 -3.51 -5.11 -12.19
C VAL A 286 -4.50 -5.52 -11.10
N LEU A 287 -4.04 -6.27 -10.10
CA LEU A 287 -4.87 -6.70 -8.98
C LEU A 287 -4.47 -5.96 -7.71
N ILE A 288 -5.43 -5.28 -7.10
CA ILE A 288 -5.23 -4.65 -5.78
C ILE A 288 -5.91 -5.55 -4.74
N TYR A 289 -5.17 -5.91 -3.71
CA TYR A 289 -5.61 -6.72 -2.56
C TYR A 289 -5.51 -5.92 -1.26
N PRO A 290 -6.44 -5.00 -1.01
CA PRO A 290 -6.53 -4.30 0.25
C PRO A 290 -6.74 -5.28 1.41
N GLN A 291 -6.24 -4.92 2.60
CA GLN A 291 -6.28 -5.75 3.80
C GLN A 291 -6.98 -5.03 4.94
N THR A 292 -7.95 -5.70 5.57
CA THR A 292 -8.41 -5.32 6.90
C THR A 292 -7.37 -5.72 7.95
N SER A 293 -7.49 -5.21 9.17
CA SER A 293 -6.69 -5.65 10.32
C SER A 293 -7.53 -6.47 11.31
N THR A 294 -6.86 -7.14 12.24
CA THR A 294 -7.51 -7.83 13.37
C THR A 294 -8.19 -6.87 14.35
N ALA A 295 -8.00 -5.55 14.20
CA ALA A 295 -8.76 -4.54 14.93
C ALA A 295 -10.18 -4.35 14.37
N ALA A 296 -10.47 -4.80 13.14
CA ALA A 296 -11.83 -4.85 12.63
C ALA A 296 -12.65 -5.94 13.33
N THR A 297 -13.95 -5.73 13.45
CA THR A 297 -14.87 -6.76 13.96
C THR A 297 -14.77 -8.01 13.08
N ASN A 298 -14.28 -9.13 13.65
CA ASN A 298 -14.01 -10.39 12.95
C ASN A 298 -13.07 -10.26 11.73
N SER A 299 -12.18 -9.27 11.71
CA SER A 299 -11.33 -8.95 10.56
C SER A 299 -12.16 -8.68 9.28
N CYS A 300 -13.43 -8.30 9.40
CA CYS A 300 -14.32 -8.05 8.27
C CYS A 300 -14.16 -6.64 7.71
N TRP A 301 -14.60 -6.42 6.48
CA TRP A 301 -14.91 -5.08 5.97
C TRP A 301 -16.15 -4.51 6.66
N ASP A 302 -16.27 -3.18 6.75
CA ASP A 302 -17.44 -2.52 7.31
C ASP A 302 -18.60 -2.49 6.31
N TRP A 303 -19.51 -3.44 6.49
CA TRP A 303 -20.73 -3.59 5.69
C TRP A 303 -22.02 -3.45 6.51
N TRP A 304 -21.91 -3.17 7.81
CA TRP A 304 -23.08 -3.01 8.68
C TRP A 304 -22.98 -1.82 9.62
N GLY A 305 -21.96 -0.97 9.46
CA GLY A 305 -21.78 0.27 10.21
C GLY A 305 -21.13 0.07 11.57
N TYR A 306 -20.30 -0.96 11.74
CA TYR A 306 -19.61 -1.20 13.01
C TYR A 306 -18.50 -0.17 13.27
N ASP A 307 -17.94 0.39 12.20
CA ASP A 307 -16.89 1.40 12.27
C ASP A 307 -17.48 2.81 12.07
N ASN A 308 -18.34 2.99 11.07
CA ASN A 308 -18.89 4.31 10.76
C ASN A 308 -20.34 4.28 10.26
N ALA A 309 -21.18 5.23 10.69
CA ALA A 309 -22.56 5.33 10.23
C ALA A 309 -22.71 5.58 8.72
N ASN A 310 -21.68 6.12 8.06
CA ASN A 310 -21.64 6.34 6.61
C ASN A 310 -20.95 5.19 5.85
N TYR A 311 -20.77 4.01 6.44
CA TYR A 311 -20.07 2.86 5.84
C TYR A 311 -20.46 2.52 4.40
N ALA A 312 -21.73 2.75 4.02
CA ALA A 312 -22.24 2.49 2.68
C ALA A 312 -22.20 3.71 1.73
N LYS A 313 -21.87 4.92 2.19
CA LYS A 313 -21.83 6.16 1.36
C LYS A 313 -20.39 6.51 0.98
N LYS A 314 -20.19 7.39 -0.02
CA LYS A 314 -18.83 7.85 -0.40
C LYS A 314 -17.99 8.41 0.75
N SER A 315 -18.61 8.94 1.80
CA SER A 315 -17.89 9.43 2.98
C SER A 315 -17.46 8.32 3.96
N GLY A 316 -17.82 7.05 3.71
CA GLY A 316 -17.42 5.90 4.51
C GLY A 316 -15.90 5.72 4.48
N PRO A 317 -15.20 5.67 5.64
CA PRO A 317 -13.73 5.69 5.69
C PRO A 317 -13.08 4.57 4.87
N GLN A 318 -13.51 3.32 5.07
CA GLN A 318 -12.95 2.18 4.32
C GLN A 318 -13.18 2.35 2.81
N MET A 319 -14.39 2.70 2.37
CA MET A 319 -14.67 2.85 0.94
C MET A 319 -13.88 3.99 0.30
N ALA A 320 -13.76 5.14 0.98
CA ALA A 320 -12.98 6.27 0.50
C ALA A 320 -11.51 5.90 0.31
N ALA A 321 -10.94 5.14 1.26
CA ALA A 321 -9.57 4.65 1.17
C ALA A 321 -9.38 3.66 0.00
N LEU A 322 -10.30 2.70 -0.15
CA LEU A 322 -10.28 1.73 -1.24
C LEU A 322 -10.39 2.41 -2.61
N LYS A 323 -11.29 3.39 -2.74
CA LYS A 323 -11.39 4.20 -3.95
C LYS A 323 -10.07 4.94 -4.20
N ALA A 324 -9.49 5.59 -3.18
CA ALA A 324 -8.23 6.32 -3.30
C ALA A 324 -7.05 5.43 -3.75
N MET A 325 -7.03 4.15 -3.37
CA MET A 325 -6.05 3.17 -3.87
C MET A 325 -6.22 2.90 -5.37
N VAL A 326 -7.45 2.68 -5.85
CA VAL A 326 -7.74 2.53 -7.30
C VAL A 326 -7.33 3.78 -8.06
N ASP A 327 -7.64 4.94 -7.49
CA ASP A 327 -7.34 6.25 -8.02
C ASP A 327 -5.85 6.52 -8.18
N ARG A 328 -5.05 6.09 -7.19
CA ARG A 328 -3.59 6.10 -7.28
C ARG A 328 -3.13 5.24 -8.44
N VAL A 329 -3.61 4.00 -8.55
CA VAL A 329 -3.17 3.05 -9.59
C VAL A 329 -3.56 3.51 -11.00
N THR A 330 -4.74 4.09 -11.16
CA THR A 330 -5.22 4.61 -12.46
C THR A 330 -4.70 6.02 -12.78
N GLY A 331 -4.06 6.70 -11.82
CA GLY A 331 -3.72 8.11 -11.95
C GLY A 331 -4.93 9.04 -12.06
N SER A 332 -6.12 8.57 -11.67
CA SER A 332 -7.40 9.30 -11.80
C SER A 332 -7.88 9.94 -10.49
N GLY A 333 -7.18 9.69 -9.39
CA GLY A 333 -7.54 10.30 -8.12
C GLY A 333 -7.05 11.69 -7.96
N GLY A 334 -7.91 12.67 -8.29
CA GLY A 334 -7.86 14.05 -7.75
C GLY A 334 -6.45 14.61 -7.64
N GLY A 335 -5.63 14.23 -8.60
CA GLY A 335 -4.20 14.40 -8.64
C GLY A 335 -3.97 14.98 -10.00
N SER A 336 -3.35 16.15 -10.03
CA SER A 336 -3.26 16.92 -11.24
C SER A 336 -2.65 16.09 -12.37
N SER A 337 -3.02 16.36 -13.63
CA SER A 337 -2.36 15.75 -14.80
C SER A 337 -0.92 16.27 -14.99
N LEU A 338 -0.36 16.97 -14.00
CA LEU A 338 0.96 17.52 -14.06
C LEU A 338 2.00 16.39 -14.14
N PRO A 339 2.95 16.49 -15.09
CA PRO A 339 4.00 15.51 -15.22
C PRO A 339 4.89 15.52 -13.98
N ALA A 340 5.58 14.40 -13.78
CA ALA A 340 6.57 14.29 -12.71
C ALA A 340 7.67 15.34 -12.88
N PRO A 341 8.08 16.04 -11.80
CA PRO A 341 9.27 16.89 -11.83
C PRO A 341 10.50 16.10 -12.29
N THR A 342 11.25 16.67 -13.22
CA THR A 342 12.49 16.07 -13.74
C THR A 342 13.71 16.75 -13.14
N GLY A 343 14.90 16.16 -13.33
CA GLY A 343 16.15 16.73 -12.82
C GLY A 343 16.22 16.82 -11.31
N VAL A 344 15.50 15.93 -10.59
CA VAL A 344 15.54 15.90 -9.13
C VAL A 344 16.93 15.48 -8.68
N GLY A 345 17.55 16.30 -7.84
CA GLY A 345 18.91 16.10 -7.36
C GLY A 345 19.11 16.65 -5.96
N THR A 346 20.16 16.18 -5.28
CA THR A 346 20.53 16.60 -3.93
C THR A 346 21.84 17.38 -3.93
N SER A 347 21.94 18.40 -3.09
CA SER A 347 23.14 19.24 -2.93
C SER A 347 23.21 19.85 -1.52
N GLY A 348 24.27 20.59 -1.21
CA GLY A 348 24.35 21.36 0.03
C GLY A 348 24.29 20.50 1.30
N ALA A 349 24.79 19.26 1.24
CA ALA A 349 24.76 18.33 2.37
C ALA A 349 25.47 18.94 3.59
N THR A 350 24.81 18.89 4.73
CA THR A 350 25.43 19.11 6.05
C THR A 350 25.33 17.84 6.87
N SER A 351 25.74 17.89 8.14
CA SER A 351 25.51 16.77 9.07
C SER A 351 24.03 16.53 9.40
N SER A 352 23.15 17.49 9.14
CA SER A 352 21.74 17.42 9.57
C SER A 352 20.74 17.99 8.57
N SER A 353 21.18 18.33 7.36
CA SER A 353 20.33 18.83 6.29
C SER A 353 20.82 18.47 4.90
N MET A 354 19.91 18.54 3.94
CA MET A 354 20.17 18.35 2.51
C MET A 354 19.26 19.29 1.70
N VAL A 355 19.79 19.90 0.65
CA VAL A 355 18.98 20.65 -0.32
C VAL A 355 18.56 19.71 -1.45
N VAL A 356 17.26 19.63 -1.70
CA VAL A 356 16.67 18.91 -2.84
C VAL A 356 16.25 19.95 -3.87
N GLY A 357 16.70 19.82 -5.11
CA GLY A 357 16.35 20.70 -6.23
C GLY A 357 15.74 19.93 -7.40
N TRP A 358 14.92 20.58 -8.21
CA TRP A 358 14.25 19.98 -9.38
C TRP A 358 13.97 21.01 -10.48
N ALA A 359 13.58 20.54 -11.66
CA ALA A 359 13.08 21.40 -12.73
C ALA A 359 11.60 21.74 -12.51
N GLY A 360 11.21 22.99 -12.79
CA GLY A 360 9.83 23.43 -12.69
C GLY A 360 8.91 22.71 -13.67
N VAL A 361 7.68 22.43 -13.23
CA VAL A 361 6.61 21.82 -14.00
C VAL A 361 5.61 22.91 -14.43
N SER A 362 5.34 23.00 -15.73
CA SER A 362 4.34 23.93 -16.27
C SER A 362 2.95 23.62 -15.71
N GLY A 363 2.25 24.63 -15.23
CA GLY A 363 0.93 24.48 -14.59
C GLY A 363 0.96 24.14 -13.09
N ALA A 364 2.15 23.98 -12.50
CA ALA A 364 2.29 23.77 -11.06
C ALA A 364 2.05 25.07 -10.26
N SER A 365 1.25 24.98 -9.20
CA SER A 365 1.06 26.02 -8.19
C SER A 365 2.00 25.86 -6.99
N GLY A 366 2.61 24.68 -6.84
CA GLY A 366 3.58 24.35 -5.80
C GLY A 366 4.04 22.89 -5.90
N TYR A 367 4.84 22.44 -4.93
CA TYR A 367 5.41 21.10 -4.90
C TYR A 367 5.38 20.50 -3.49
N ASN A 368 5.21 19.19 -3.41
CA ASN A 368 5.46 18.42 -2.20
C ASN A 368 6.75 17.62 -2.34
N VAL A 369 7.52 17.57 -1.26
CA VAL A 369 8.81 16.86 -1.15
C VAL A 369 8.65 15.74 -0.14
N TYR A 370 9.14 14.57 -0.50
CA TYR A 370 9.03 13.35 0.28
C TYR A 370 10.40 12.79 0.59
N ARG A 371 10.64 12.37 1.83
CA ARG A 371 11.84 11.64 2.28
C ARG A 371 11.42 10.22 2.65
N GLY A 372 11.95 9.21 1.95
CA GLY A 372 11.60 7.81 2.19
C GLY A 372 10.09 7.51 2.08
N GLY A 373 9.38 8.24 1.23
CA GLY A 373 7.93 8.13 1.05
C GLY A 373 7.07 9.02 1.96
N SER A 374 7.65 9.67 2.99
CA SER A 374 6.92 10.57 3.89
C SER A 374 7.09 12.04 3.48
N LYS A 375 5.99 12.81 3.42
CA LYS A 375 6.05 14.25 3.09
C LYS A 375 6.80 15.01 4.19
N VAL A 376 7.78 15.82 3.81
CA VAL A 376 8.63 16.58 4.76
C VAL A 376 8.30 18.07 4.83
N ASN A 377 7.70 18.64 3.78
CA ASN A 377 7.27 20.03 3.78
C ASN A 377 5.87 20.19 4.41
N ALA A 378 5.71 21.16 5.31
CA ALA A 378 4.44 21.45 5.97
C ALA A 378 3.39 22.09 5.02
N ALA A 379 3.84 23.01 4.16
CA ALA A 379 3.05 23.66 3.11
C ALA A 379 3.71 23.44 1.74
N PRO A 380 2.94 23.49 0.63
CA PRO A 380 3.50 23.37 -0.72
C PRO A 380 4.65 24.35 -0.96
N VAL A 381 5.73 23.84 -1.53
CA VAL A 381 6.91 24.63 -1.89
C VAL A 381 6.59 25.39 -3.18
N ALA A 382 6.62 26.71 -3.16
CA ALA A 382 6.36 27.51 -4.37
C ALA A 382 7.57 27.55 -5.34
N GLY A 383 8.79 27.37 -4.80
CA GLY A 383 10.02 27.31 -5.58
C GLY A 383 10.36 25.90 -6.08
N THR A 384 11.53 25.77 -6.71
CA THR A 384 12.03 24.50 -7.25
C THR A 384 13.17 23.89 -6.43
N ASN A 385 13.26 24.26 -5.14
CA ASN A 385 14.16 23.67 -4.19
C ASN A 385 13.56 23.65 -2.78
N TYR A 386 14.05 22.73 -1.94
CA TYR A 386 13.64 22.57 -0.55
C TYR A 386 14.82 22.07 0.28
N THR A 387 15.05 22.70 1.43
CA THR A 387 16.06 22.24 2.41
C THR A 387 15.39 21.36 3.44
N ASP A 388 15.65 20.05 3.36
CA ASP A 388 15.22 19.10 4.36
C ASP A 388 16.17 19.10 5.55
N THR A 389 15.64 19.15 6.77
CA THR A 389 16.41 19.33 8.02
C THR A 389 16.08 18.23 9.04
N GLY A 390 16.86 18.16 10.14
CA GLY A 390 16.69 17.13 11.16
C GLY A 390 17.17 15.75 10.72
N LEU A 391 18.07 15.69 9.74
CA LEU A 391 18.67 14.45 9.26
C LEU A 391 19.73 13.94 10.24
N ALA A 392 19.92 12.62 10.28
CA ALA A 392 21.04 12.03 10.99
C ALA A 392 22.33 12.21 10.17
N PRO A 393 23.49 12.42 10.81
CA PRO A 393 24.76 12.50 10.10
C PRO A 393 25.20 11.16 9.49
N SER A 394 26.08 11.21 8.49
CA SER A 394 26.59 10.02 7.77
C SER A 394 25.50 9.05 7.30
N THR A 395 24.31 9.56 6.98
CA THR A 395 23.14 8.75 6.65
C THR A 395 22.67 9.07 5.24
N THR A 396 22.46 8.02 4.45
CA THR A 396 21.92 8.15 3.08
C THR A 396 20.40 8.18 3.13
N TYR A 397 19.82 9.19 2.48
CA TYR A 397 18.38 9.36 2.33
C TYR A 397 18.00 9.39 0.85
N SER A 398 16.71 9.18 0.60
CA SER A 398 16.11 9.21 -0.73
C SER A 398 14.94 10.18 -0.74
N TRP A 399 14.93 11.07 -1.73
CA TRP A 399 13.89 12.08 -1.91
C TRP A 399 13.18 11.96 -3.25
N THR A 400 11.89 12.27 -3.23
CA THR A 400 11.04 12.38 -4.43
C THR A 400 10.19 13.63 -4.33
N VAL A 401 9.81 14.21 -5.47
CA VAL A 401 9.05 15.45 -5.55
C VAL A 401 7.83 15.24 -6.44
N ALA A 402 6.69 15.82 -6.08
CA ALA A 402 5.52 15.92 -6.95
C ALA A 402 5.03 17.36 -7.06
N ALA A 403 4.59 17.74 -8.26
CA ALA A 403 3.95 19.02 -8.52
C ALA A 403 2.50 19.01 -8.04
N LEU A 404 1.97 20.17 -7.67
CA LEU A 404 0.58 20.41 -7.32
C LEU A 404 -0.04 21.38 -8.32
N ASP A 405 -1.30 21.18 -8.72
CA ASP A 405 -2.02 22.18 -9.51
C ASP A 405 -2.66 23.27 -8.65
N ALA A 406 -3.37 24.20 -9.29
CA ALA A 406 -4.06 25.31 -8.63
C ALA A 406 -5.10 24.88 -7.56
N SER A 407 -5.57 23.63 -7.59
CA SER A 407 -6.48 23.05 -6.60
C SER A 407 -5.76 22.30 -5.46
N ASN A 408 -4.43 22.34 -5.43
CA ASN A 408 -3.54 21.52 -4.59
C ASN A 408 -3.61 20.01 -4.88
N ALA A 409 -4.10 19.62 -6.05
CA ALA A 409 -4.11 18.23 -6.48
C ALA A 409 -2.72 17.79 -6.94
N GLN A 410 -2.25 16.65 -6.45
CA GLN A 410 -0.89 16.18 -6.66
C GLN A 410 -0.71 15.40 -7.97
N GLY A 411 0.28 15.78 -8.78
CA GLY A 411 0.65 15.08 -10.01
C GLY A 411 1.58 13.89 -9.78
N ALA A 412 2.20 13.40 -10.86
CA ALA A 412 3.08 12.24 -10.79
C ALA A 412 4.33 12.51 -9.92
N MET A 413 4.82 11.47 -9.24
CA MET A 413 6.04 11.53 -8.45
C MET A 413 7.28 11.44 -9.34
N SER A 414 8.32 12.22 -9.02
CA SER A 414 9.62 12.14 -9.68
C SER A 414 10.32 10.80 -9.47
N ALA A 415 11.33 10.53 -10.31
CA ALA A 415 12.37 9.58 -9.95
C ALA A 415 13.05 10.01 -8.64
N ALA A 416 13.53 9.04 -7.87
CA ALA A 416 14.17 9.30 -6.59
C ALA A 416 15.59 9.85 -6.78
N ALA A 417 15.95 10.84 -5.97
CA ALA A 417 17.30 11.34 -5.81
C ALA A 417 17.84 10.94 -4.45
N THR A 418 19.06 10.40 -4.40
CA THR A 418 19.71 9.98 -3.15
C THR A 418 20.85 10.90 -2.78
N GLY A 419 21.03 11.14 -1.49
CA GLY A 419 22.15 11.92 -0.96
C GLY A 419 22.54 11.47 0.44
N THR A 420 23.83 11.58 0.76
CA THR A 420 24.38 11.21 2.07
C THR A 420 24.74 12.48 2.84
N THR A 421 24.23 12.63 4.05
CA THR A 421 24.62 13.72 4.95
C THR A 421 26.09 13.61 5.31
N LEU A 422 26.72 14.77 5.57
CA LEU A 422 28.10 14.78 6.05
C LEU A 422 28.17 14.08 7.41
N ALA A 423 29.38 13.66 7.78
CA ALA A 423 29.63 13.25 9.15
C ALA A 423 29.21 14.37 10.10
N GLY A 424 28.67 13.98 11.26
CA GLY A 424 28.36 14.91 12.33
C GLY A 424 29.63 15.67 12.65
N SER A 425 29.52 16.96 12.96
CA SER A 425 30.57 17.60 13.74
C SER A 425 30.55 16.98 15.14
N GLY A 426 30.98 15.73 15.25
CA GLY A 426 31.42 15.17 16.52
C GLY A 426 32.47 16.12 17.05
N GLY A 427 32.18 16.76 18.18
CA GLY A 427 33.14 17.59 18.88
C GLY A 427 34.42 16.78 19.09
N GLY A 428 35.51 17.23 18.46
CA GLY A 428 36.78 16.51 18.53
C GLY A 428 37.77 16.85 17.42
N GLY A 429 37.90 18.12 17.03
CA GLY A 429 39.15 18.52 16.38
C GLY A 429 40.26 18.41 17.42
N THR A 430 41.35 17.68 17.14
CA THR A 430 42.49 17.63 18.07
C THR A 430 43.03 19.06 18.23
N CYS A 431 43.01 19.56 19.46
CA CYS A 431 43.64 20.83 19.79
C CYS A 431 45.10 20.60 20.16
N TYR A 432 45.94 21.53 19.71
CA TYR A 432 47.35 21.60 20.05
C TYR A 432 47.61 22.97 20.62
N THR A 433 48.03 23.05 21.88
CA THR A 433 48.51 24.28 22.50
C THR A 433 50.02 24.16 22.64
N ALA A 434 50.77 24.97 21.89
CA ALA A 434 52.22 24.98 21.93
C ALA A 434 52.77 26.37 21.57
N SER A 435 54.08 26.54 21.73
CA SER A 435 54.73 27.75 21.25
C SER A 435 54.64 27.85 19.72
N ASN A 436 54.63 29.07 19.20
CA ASN A 436 54.59 29.32 17.76
C ASN A 436 55.73 28.60 17.02
N TYR A 437 56.93 28.56 17.60
CA TYR A 437 58.04 27.74 17.10
C TYR A 437 57.68 26.24 17.00
N ALA A 438 57.14 25.65 18.08
CA ALA A 438 56.77 24.24 18.11
C ALA A 438 55.64 23.87 17.12
N HIS A 439 54.72 24.81 16.85
CA HIS A 439 53.72 24.63 15.81
C HIS A 439 54.32 24.54 14.41
N THR A 440 55.34 25.35 14.11
CA THR A 440 56.03 25.29 12.81
C THR A 440 56.81 23.99 12.61
N VAL A 441 57.53 23.54 13.64
CA VAL A 441 58.30 22.28 13.58
C VAL A 441 57.38 21.07 13.40
N ALA A 442 56.19 21.10 14.00
CA ALA A 442 55.22 20.01 13.91
C ALA A 442 54.31 20.07 12.67
N GLY A 443 54.59 20.96 11.70
CA GLY A 443 53.80 21.09 10.46
C GLY A 443 52.38 21.65 10.67
N ARG A 444 52.11 22.28 11.82
CA ARG A 444 50.79 22.90 12.13
C ARG A 444 50.72 24.38 11.76
N ALA A 445 51.87 25.01 11.51
CA ALA A 445 52.03 26.42 11.14
C ALA A 445 53.25 26.60 10.22
N TYR A 446 53.40 27.78 9.63
CA TYR A 446 54.62 28.20 8.92
C TYR A 446 55.06 29.59 9.37
N ALA A 447 56.35 29.90 9.19
CA ALA A 447 56.93 31.20 9.55
C ALA A 447 57.34 31.99 8.30
N LEU A 448 57.11 33.30 8.34
CA LEU A 448 57.55 34.24 7.29
C LEU A 448 57.90 35.58 7.95
N TRP A 449 59.10 36.11 7.65
CA TRP A 449 59.59 37.40 8.17
C TRP A 449 59.51 37.57 9.71
N GLY A 450 59.68 36.49 10.47
CA GLY A 450 59.61 36.50 11.94
C GLY A 450 58.21 36.40 12.54
N LEU A 451 57.17 36.25 11.72
CA LEU A 451 55.78 35.99 12.14
C LEU A 451 55.36 34.55 11.82
N THR A 452 54.40 34.02 12.57
CA THR A 452 53.88 32.66 12.45
C THR A 452 52.43 32.67 11.99
N TYR A 453 52.06 31.75 11.09
CA TYR A 453 50.73 31.62 10.51
C TYR A 453 50.25 30.17 10.54
N ALA A 454 49.00 29.93 10.92
CA ALA A 454 48.43 28.58 10.99
C ALA A 454 48.32 27.94 9.60
N TYR A 455 48.71 26.67 9.48
CA TYR A 455 48.71 25.95 8.21
C TYR A 455 47.26 25.67 7.76
N GLY A 456 46.95 25.95 6.50
CA GLY A 456 45.59 25.85 5.93
C GLY A 456 44.75 27.12 6.07
N SER A 457 44.59 27.69 7.28
CA SER A 457 43.76 28.89 7.48
C SER A 457 44.49 30.21 7.25
N GLY A 458 45.82 30.24 7.39
CA GLY A 458 46.62 31.46 7.25
C GLY A 458 46.44 32.48 8.40
N GLN A 459 45.79 32.10 9.50
CA GLN A 459 45.58 33.02 10.63
C GLN A 459 46.90 33.38 11.31
N SER A 460 47.13 34.67 11.54
CA SER A 460 48.32 35.19 12.21
C SER A 460 48.34 34.77 13.69
N MET A 461 49.41 34.09 14.09
CA MET A 461 49.65 33.60 15.44
C MET A 461 50.60 34.52 16.23
N GLY A 462 51.12 35.56 15.60
CA GLY A 462 52.11 36.48 16.20
C GLY A 462 53.56 36.07 15.95
N LEU A 463 54.48 36.50 16.82
CA LEU A 463 55.93 36.31 16.63
C LEU A 463 56.33 34.83 16.61
N TRP A 464 57.26 34.48 15.71
CA TRP A 464 57.88 33.16 15.66
C TRP A 464 58.95 33.03 16.75
N ASN A 465 58.54 32.57 17.93
CA ASN A 465 59.44 32.32 19.05
C ASN A 465 58.89 31.20 19.96
N VAL A 466 59.63 30.89 21.02
CA VAL A 466 59.26 29.87 22.01
C VAL A 466 58.38 30.40 23.16
N TYR A 467 58.14 31.71 23.23
CA TYR A 467 57.43 32.38 24.33
C TYR A 467 55.95 32.64 24.02
N VAL A 468 55.60 32.90 22.76
CA VAL A 468 54.21 33.10 22.31
C VAL A 468 53.57 31.75 22.07
N THR A 469 52.50 31.47 22.81
CA THR A 469 51.75 30.21 22.76
C THR A 469 50.38 30.45 22.14
N THR A 470 49.98 29.58 21.22
CA THR A 470 48.69 29.65 20.53
C THR A 470 48.02 28.29 20.58
N THR A 471 46.70 28.24 20.75
CA THR A 471 45.92 27.00 20.58
C THR A 471 45.43 26.90 19.15
N LEU A 472 45.82 25.82 18.46
CA LEU A 472 45.32 25.48 17.13
C LEU A 472 44.38 24.28 17.20
N LYS A 473 43.20 24.43 16.61
CA LYS A 473 42.25 23.34 16.41
C LYS A 473 42.39 22.80 14.99
N GLN A 474 42.62 21.50 14.87
CA GLN A 474 42.61 20.84 13.56
C GLN A 474 41.16 20.63 13.10
N THR A 475 40.78 21.25 11.98
CA THR A 475 39.43 21.13 11.40
C THR A 475 39.42 20.34 10.09
N GLY A 476 40.60 19.91 9.63
CA GLY A 476 40.77 18.99 8.50
C GLY A 476 42.23 18.52 8.37
N PRO A 477 42.54 17.58 7.47
CA PRO A 477 43.92 17.21 7.16
C PRO A 477 44.75 18.44 6.76
N ASN A 478 45.78 18.77 7.55
CA ASN A 478 46.62 19.96 7.38
C ASN A 478 45.86 21.31 7.39
N TYR A 479 44.68 21.37 8.02
CA TYR A 479 43.91 22.61 8.16
C TYR A 479 43.70 22.93 9.64
N TYR A 480 44.35 24.00 10.10
CA TYR A 480 44.36 24.44 11.49
C TYR A 480 43.82 25.86 11.60
N VAL A 481 42.97 26.10 12.60
CA VAL A 481 42.45 27.43 12.95
C VAL A 481 42.84 27.80 14.37
N ILE A 482 43.07 29.09 14.63
CA ILE A 482 43.17 29.62 15.98
C ILE A 482 41.80 29.45 16.64
N GLY A 483 41.77 28.75 17.76
CA GLY A 483 40.54 28.53 18.48
C GLY A 483 40.76 27.68 19.73
N THR A 484 39.75 27.63 20.57
CA THR A 484 39.71 26.79 21.75
C THR A 484 39.05 25.45 21.43
N CYS A 485 39.52 24.41 22.10
CA CYS A 485 38.64 23.35 22.56
C CYS A 485 38.11 23.83 23.92
#